data_AF-L9ZDT9-F1
#
_entry.id   AF-L9ZDT9-F1
#
_cell.length_a   1.000
_cell.length_b   1.000
_cell.length_c   1.000
_cell.angle_alpha   90.00
_cell.angle_beta   90.00
_cell.angle_gamma   90.00
#
_symmetry.space_group_name_H-M   'P 1'
#
loop_
_entity.id
_entity.type
_entity.pdbx_description
1 polymer ?
#
loop_
_entity_poly.entity_id
_entity_poly.type
_entity_poly.pdbx_seq_one_letter_code
_entity_poly.pdbx_strand_id
1 'polypeptide(L)'
;MISSPSSARVAGTVSGVAGIGIFALAVDALADHKSDRRLETNVEFYTATLLDGVGLPQALFTATFGVSRVGSWMAHCLEQRADNRLIRPVSRYVGDRDRTWTPVSDR
;
A
#
# COMPACT_ATOMS: atom_id res chain seq x y z
N MET A 1 0.20 -21.94 -4.40
CA MET A 1 1.52 -22.40 -3.93
C MET A 1 2.60 -21.91 -4.91
N ILE A 2 2.77 -20.59 -5.01
CA ILE A 2 3.86 -19.96 -5.78
C ILE A 2 4.40 -18.85 -4.87
N SER A 3 5.56 -19.12 -4.28
CA SER A 3 6.30 -18.22 -3.41
C SER A 3 7.19 -17.34 -4.29
N SER A 4 6.94 -16.03 -4.35
CA SER A 4 7.77 -15.10 -5.13
C SER A 4 9.14 -14.87 -4.46
N PRO A 5 10.28 -14.87 -5.19
CA PRO A 5 11.62 -14.87 -4.58
C PRO A 5 12.20 -13.47 -4.28
N SER A 6 11.41 -12.40 -4.34
CA SER A 6 11.95 -11.02 -4.33
C SER A 6 12.15 -10.41 -2.95
N SER A 7 11.77 -11.08 -1.86
CA SER A 7 11.90 -10.52 -0.50
C SER A 7 13.29 -10.70 0.12
N ALA A 8 14.17 -11.51 -0.47
CA ALA A 8 15.42 -11.92 0.18
C ALA A 8 16.60 -10.95 0.02
N ARG A 9 16.49 -9.86 -0.76
CA ARG A 9 17.66 -9.06 -1.15
C ARG A 9 17.75 -7.64 -0.57
N VAL A 10 16.79 -7.21 0.25
CA VAL A 10 16.80 -5.87 0.89
C VAL A 10 17.07 -5.96 2.41
N ALA A 11 17.49 -7.12 2.91
CA ALA A 11 17.80 -7.32 4.33
C ALA A 11 19.23 -6.89 4.75
N GLY A 12 20.04 -6.37 3.82
CA GLY A 12 21.51 -6.33 4.00
C GLY A 12 22.14 -5.04 4.53
N THR A 13 21.45 -3.89 4.64
CA THR A 13 22.18 -2.60 4.74
C THR A 13 21.70 -1.64 5.83
N VAL A 14 20.79 -2.02 6.71
CA VAL A 14 20.40 -1.19 7.87
C VAL A 14 20.98 -1.76 9.16
N SER A 15 22.30 -1.70 9.27
CA SER A 15 23.02 -1.97 10.53
C SER A 15 22.91 -0.74 11.42
N GLY A 16 21.78 -0.64 12.14
CA GLY A 16 21.53 0.33 13.19
C GLY A 16 20.70 -0.37 14.27
N VAL A 17 21.35 -0.73 15.37
CA VAL A 17 20.87 -1.67 16.40
C VAL A 17 19.54 -1.23 17.06
N ALA A 18 19.13 0.04 16.94
CA ALA A 18 17.85 0.55 17.42
C ALA A 18 16.66 0.26 16.48
N GLY A 19 16.89 0.11 15.17
CA GLY A 19 15.82 -0.10 14.19
C GLY A 19 15.22 -1.51 14.28
N ILE A 20 16.06 -2.55 14.38
CA ILE A 20 15.60 -3.96 14.34
C ILE A 20 14.62 -4.28 15.49
N GLY A 21 14.80 -3.66 16.66
CA GLY A 21 13.96 -3.88 17.83
C GLY A 21 12.52 -3.40 17.66
N ILE A 22 12.30 -2.20 17.10
CA ILE A 22 10.94 -1.66 16.92
C ILE A 22 10.12 -2.47 15.91
N PHE A 23 10.78 -3.09 14.93
CA PHE A 23 10.11 -3.89 13.91
C PHE A 23 9.64 -5.24 14.44
N ALA A 24 10.49 -5.96 15.17
CA ALA A 24 10.09 -7.22 15.81
C ALA A 24 8.93 -6.98 16.79
N LEU A 25 9.05 -5.93 17.61
CA LEU A 25 7.99 -5.53 18.53
C LEU A 25 6.69 -5.15 17.82
N ALA A 26 6.76 -4.47 16.68
CA ALA A 26 5.57 -4.10 15.91
C ALA A 26 4.88 -5.33 15.30
N VAL A 27 5.64 -6.29 14.77
CA VAL A 27 5.09 -7.54 14.22
C VAL A 27 4.49 -8.40 15.32
N ASP A 28 5.17 -8.53 16.46
CA ASP A 28 4.68 -9.28 17.62
C ASP A 28 3.39 -8.65 18.17
N ALA A 29 3.35 -7.32 18.33
CA ALA A 29 2.15 -6.60 18.77
C ALA A 29 0.99 -6.74 17.77
N LEU A 30 1.27 -6.78 16.47
CA LEU A 30 0.25 -7.02 15.43
C LEU A 30 -0.28 -8.45 15.49
N ALA A 31 0.58 -9.44 15.76
CA ALA A 31 0.18 -10.83 15.93
C ALA A 31 -0.73 -11.01 17.15
N ASP A 32 -0.42 -10.33 18.25
CA ASP A 32 -1.25 -10.33 19.47
C ASP A 32 -2.62 -9.66 19.25
N HIS A 33 -2.65 -8.53 18.54
CA HIS A 33 -3.86 -7.74 18.36
C HIS A 33 -4.76 -8.23 17.21
N LYS A 34 -4.20 -8.97 16.23
CA LYS A 34 -4.89 -9.48 15.03
C LYS A 34 -4.52 -10.93 14.76
N SER A 35 -4.77 -11.81 15.73
CA SER A 35 -4.42 -13.24 15.66
C SER A 35 -5.09 -14.01 14.51
N ASP A 36 -6.17 -13.49 13.93
CA ASP A 36 -6.86 -14.06 12.77
C ASP A 36 -6.15 -13.80 11.44
N ARG A 37 -5.15 -12.89 11.40
CA ARG A 37 -4.48 -12.45 10.18
C ARG A 37 -2.99 -12.22 10.41
N ARG A 38 -2.14 -12.85 9.61
CA ARG A 38 -0.70 -12.55 9.60
C ARG A 38 -0.46 -11.18 8.95
N LEU A 39 -0.21 -10.17 9.78
CA LEU A 39 0.15 -8.82 9.36
C LEU A 39 1.66 -8.63 9.49
N GLU A 40 2.30 -8.29 8.38
CA GLU A 40 3.71 -7.93 8.33
C GLU A 40 3.83 -6.41 8.20
N THR A 41 4.98 -5.85 8.58
CA THR A 41 5.27 -4.43 8.34
C THR A 41 5.57 -4.18 6.86
N ASN A 42 4.98 -3.13 6.30
CA ASN A 42 5.16 -2.73 4.90
C ASN A 42 6.18 -1.59 4.76
N VAL A 43 6.53 -1.23 3.52
CA VAL A 43 7.47 -0.14 3.21
C VAL A 43 7.04 1.18 3.84
N GLU A 44 5.73 1.42 3.95
CA GLU A 44 5.18 2.61 4.59
C GLU A 44 5.47 2.66 6.09
N PHE A 45 5.44 1.53 6.79
CA PHE A 45 5.84 1.44 8.20
C PHE A 45 7.32 1.83 8.37
N TYR A 46 8.21 1.27 7.56
CA TYR A 46 9.64 1.63 7.56
C TYR A 46 9.86 3.11 7.27
N THR A 47 9.13 3.64 6.29
CA THR A 47 9.25 5.03 5.86
C THR A 47 8.75 5.97 6.94
N ALA A 48 7.64 5.66 7.63
CA ALA A 48 7.12 6.49 8.71
C ALA A 48 8.09 6.60 9.89
N THR A 49 8.68 5.49 10.34
CA THR A 49 9.68 5.50 11.43
C THR A 49 10.94 6.27 11.02
N LEU A 50 11.37 6.14 9.76
CA LEU A 50 12.52 6.89 9.24
C LEU A 50 12.22 8.40 9.20
N LEU A 51 11.07 8.79 8.66
CA LEU A 51 10.66 10.19 8.53
C LEU A 51 10.47 10.87 9.88
N ASP A 52 9.95 10.14 10.86
CA ASP A 52 9.88 10.57 12.27
C ASP A 52 11.29 10.74 12.87
N GLY A 53 12.17 9.76 12.65
CA GLY A 53 13.56 9.80 13.14
C GLY A 53 14.39 10.96 12.58
N VAL A 54 14.08 11.47 11.38
CA VAL A 54 14.72 12.67 10.81
C VAL A 54 13.99 13.98 11.16
N GLY A 55 12.92 13.92 11.97
CA GLY A 55 12.19 15.08 12.45
C GLY A 55 11.29 15.74 11.42
N LEU A 56 10.88 15.02 10.38
CA LEU A 56 9.92 15.57 9.41
C LEU A 56 8.54 15.73 10.09
N PRO A 57 7.83 16.85 9.90
CA PRO A 57 6.46 16.96 10.39
C PRO A 57 5.57 15.87 9.82
N GLN A 58 4.80 15.18 10.68
CA GLN A 58 3.93 14.06 10.27
C GLN A 58 2.94 14.44 9.16
N ALA A 59 2.46 15.69 9.16
CA ALA A 59 1.59 16.23 8.11
C ALA A 59 2.21 16.18 6.70
N LEU A 60 3.55 16.07 6.60
CA LEU A 60 4.28 16.00 5.34
C LEU A 60 4.65 14.58 4.92
N PHE A 61 4.38 13.55 5.72
CA PHE A 61 4.82 12.18 5.41
C PHE A 61 4.29 11.68 4.05
N THR A 62 2.98 11.83 3.83
CA THR A 62 2.34 11.43 2.57
C THR A 62 2.86 12.25 1.38
N ALA A 63 3.10 13.54 1.57
CA ALA A 63 3.62 14.41 0.52
C ALA A 63 5.05 14.01 0.12
N THR A 64 5.91 13.78 1.10
CA THR A 64 7.29 13.30 0.88
C THR A 64 7.31 11.94 0.19
N PHE A 65 6.44 11.01 0.61
CA PHE A 65 6.29 9.73 -0.07
C PHE A 65 5.85 9.93 -1.52
N GLY A 66 4.84 10.77 -1.77
CA GLY A 66 4.34 11.10 -3.10
C GLY A 66 5.43 11.64 -4.03
N VAL A 67 6.28 12.56 -3.55
CA VAL A 67 7.43 13.09 -4.31
C VAL A 67 8.37 11.98 -4.75
N SER A 68 8.67 11.01 -3.87
CA SER A 68 9.52 9.86 -4.24
C SER A 68 8.90 8.98 -5.34
N ARG A 69 7.57 8.96 -5.46
CA ARG A 69 6.83 8.14 -6.45
C ARG A 69 6.72 8.81 -7.82
N VAL A 70 6.92 10.12 -7.93
CA VAL A 70 6.77 10.88 -9.18
C VAL A 70 7.59 10.25 -10.31
N GLY A 71 8.86 9.91 -10.08
CA GLY A 71 9.70 9.29 -11.11
C GLY A 71 9.12 7.98 -11.66
N SER A 72 8.57 7.13 -10.78
CA SER A 72 7.96 5.86 -11.21
C SER A 72 6.62 6.07 -11.92
N TRP A 73 5.79 7.01 -11.46
CA TRP A 73 4.55 7.35 -12.17
C TRP A 73 4.85 7.87 -13.57
N MET A 74 5.84 8.74 -13.71
CA MET A 74 6.27 9.25 -15.00
C MET A 74 6.79 8.14 -15.91
N ALA A 75 7.59 7.21 -15.39
CA ALA A 75 8.07 6.05 -16.14
C ALA A 75 6.89 5.22 -16.68
N HIS A 76 5.93 4.83 -15.82
CA HIS A 76 4.76 4.08 -16.25
C HIS A 76 3.86 4.87 -17.22
N CYS A 77 3.73 6.18 -17.06
CA CYS A 77 3.02 7.02 -18.02
C CYS A 77 3.69 7.01 -19.40
N LEU A 78 5.02 7.03 -19.46
CA LEU A 78 5.75 6.94 -20.72
C LEU A 78 5.62 5.54 -21.36
N GLU A 79 5.72 4.48 -20.56
CA GLU A 79 5.50 3.09 -21.01
C GLU A 79 4.10 2.92 -21.61
N GLN A 80 3.06 3.38 -20.89
CA GLN A 80 1.69 3.34 -21.38
C GLN A 80 1.50 4.18 -22.64
N ARG A 81 2.19 5.33 -22.78
CA ARG A 81 2.10 6.16 -24.00
C ARG A 81 2.75 5.48 -25.21
N ALA A 82 3.76 4.64 -25.01
CA ALA A 82 4.46 3.95 -26.09
C ALA A 82 3.64 2.78 -26.68
N ASP A 83 2.88 2.03 -25.87
CA ASP A 83 1.95 0.98 -26.30
C ASP A 83 0.56 1.22 -25.69
N ASN A 84 -0.10 2.29 -26.13
CA ASN A 84 -1.30 2.77 -25.46
C ASN A 84 -2.53 1.92 -25.77
N ARG A 85 -3.05 1.25 -24.74
CA ARG A 85 -4.29 0.48 -24.78
C ARG A 85 -5.24 0.92 -23.68
N LEU A 86 -6.53 1.05 -24.03
CA LEU A 86 -7.56 1.40 -23.07
C LEU A 86 -7.71 0.29 -22.02
N ILE A 87 -7.49 0.63 -20.75
CA ILE A 87 -7.75 -0.26 -19.63
C ILE A 87 -9.26 -0.23 -19.34
N ARG A 88 -9.99 -1.24 -19.81
CA ARG A 88 -11.45 -1.38 -19.63
C ARG A 88 -11.82 -2.70 -18.96
N PRO A 89 -11.73 -2.81 -17.63
CA PRO A 89 -12.14 -4.00 -16.91
C PRO A 89 -13.67 -4.17 -16.93
N VAL A 90 -14.13 -5.41 -16.74
CA VAL A 90 -15.55 -5.73 -16.52
C VAL A 90 -15.80 -6.00 -15.03
N SER A 91 -17.01 -5.75 -14.57
CA SER A 91 -17.41 -5.98 -13.18
C SER A 91 -18.58 -6.97 -13.12
N ARG A 92 -18.62 -7.77 -12.05
CA ARG A 92 -19.73 -8.68 -11.76
C ARG A 92 -20.80 -7.93 -10.96
N TYR A 93 -21.99 -7.80 -11.52
CA TYR A 93 -23.14 -7.25 -10.81
C TYR A 93 -23.68 -8.25 -9.78
N VAL A 94 -23.82 -7.82 -8.53
CA VAL A 94 -24.32 -8.62 -7.39
C VAL A 94 -25.54 -8.00 -6.70
N GLY A 95 -26.10 -6.93 -7.28
CA GLY A 95 -27.32 -6.31 -6.77
C GLY A 95 -28.58 -7.04 -7.22
N ASP A 96 -29.71 -6.60 -6.67
CA ASP A 96 -31.04 -7.07 -7.06
C ASP A 96 -31.32 -6.75 -8.53
N ARG A 97 -31.69 -7.77 -9.29
CA ARG A 97 -32.13 -7.60 -10.69
C ARG A 97 -33.60 -7.18 -10.72
N ASP A 98 -34.03 -6.68 -11.87
CA ASP A 98 -35.45 -6.41 -12.15
C ASP A 98 -36.10 -5.43 -11.17
N ARG A 99 -35.32 -4.45 -10.69
CA ARG A 99 -35.84 -3.35 -9.87
C ARG A 99 -36.81 -2.51 -10.68
N THR A 100 -38.07 -2.49 -10.25
CA THR A 100 -39.05 -1.54 -10.77
C THR A 100 -38.76 -0.16 -10.22
N TRP A 101 -38.75 0.84 -11.09
CA TRP A 101 -38.64 2.23 -10.68
C TRP A 101 -39.93 2.70 -10.00
N THR A 102 -39.83 3.17 -8.75
CA THR A 102 -40.93 3.89 -8.08
C THR A 102 -40.82 5.38 -8.39
N PRO A 103 -41.84 5.99 -9.03
CA PRO A 103 -41.91 7.43 -9.26
C PRO A 103 -41.69 8.22 -7.98
N VAL A 104 -41.09 9.41 -8.11
CA VAL A 104 -40.73 10.22 -6.94
C VAL A 104 -41.94 10.70 -6.13
N SER A 105 -43.11 10.80 -6.77
CA SER A 105 -44.38 11.15 -6.11
C SER A 105 -44.88 10.10 -5.14
N ASP A 106 -44.44 8.84 -5.30
CA ASP A 106 -45.00 7.65 -4.65
C ASP A 106 -44.02 7.03 -3.63
N ARG A 107 -43.06 7.81 -3.13
CA ARG A 107 -42.06 7.40 -2.13
C ARG A 107 -42.40 7.85 -0.73
#